data_AF-A0A653SK21-F1
#
_entry.id   AF-A0A653SK21-F1
#
_cell.length_a   1.000
_cell.length_b   1.000
_cell.length_c   1.000
_cell.angle_alpha   90.00
_cell.angle_beta   90.00
_cell.angle_gamma   90.00
#
_symmetry.space_group_name_H-M   'P 1'
#
loop_
_entity.id
_entity.type
_entity.pdbx_description
1 polymer ?
#
loop_
_entity_poly.entity_id
_entity_poly.type
_entity_poly.pdbx_seq_one_letter_code
_entity_poly.pdbx_strand_id
1 'polypeptide(L)'
;MNIDDLKNAWNDDVSDETPEISIEHKNKINLPLEKIRKNMRMEFWSTVGILIFGFFIVWVPIPEAPFKFKFYITVLLFSMVIVVSFFFSKFFKLYNNIGNPMMKTFDSLKDLMYQFDLNKQYYLSFMLSFVPFLVCELIIVIEFLPHRKPLSDFQAATTIISTLAVGLFGLFLLAKYWYQIFYGKYVNQIENLLSELQKK
;
A
#
# COMPACT_ATOMS: atom_id res chain seq x y z
N MET A 1 -13.11 49.62 -13.07
CA MET A 1 -12.01 48.66 -13.24
C MET A 1 -11.76 48.55 -14.73
N ASN A 2 -10.59 48.99 -15.19
CA ASN A 2 -10.27 49.12 -16.61
C ASN A 2 -9.76 47.80 -17.18
N ILE A 3 -9.94 47.54 -18.48
CA ILE A 3 -9.45 46.29 -19.11
C ILE A 3 -7.92 46.20 -19.01
N ASP A 4 -7.25 47.35 -19.02
CA ASP A 4 -5.80 47.44 -18.83
C ASP A 4 -5.36 47.03 -17.41
N ASP A 5 -6.18 47.32 -16.38
CA ASP A 5 -5.90 46.90 -15.00
C ASP A 5 -6.00 45.36 -14.86
N LEU A 6 -6.99 44.75 -15.54
CA LEU A 6 -7.15 43.30 -15.59
C LEU A 6 -6.03 42.62 -16.37
N LYS A 7 -5.52 43.25 -17.43
CA LYS A 7 -4.43 42.73 -18.24
C LYS A 7 -3.08 42.82 -17.51
N ASN A 8 -2.88 43.87 -16.72
CA ASN A 8 -1.71 44.02 -15.86
C ASN A 8 -1.75 43.03 -14.69
N ALA A 9 -2.90 42.87 -14.02
CA ALA A 9 -3.06 41.86 -12.97
C ALA A 9 -2.86 40.42 -13.51
N TRP A 10 -3.35 40.12 -14.72
CA TRP A 10 -3.13 38.83 -15.36
C TRP A 10 -1.67 38.63 -15.80
N ASN A 11 -0.98 39.67 -16.27
CA ASN A 11 0.43 39.56 -16.62
C ASN A 11 1.33 39.42 -15.38
N ASP A 12 0.97 40.05 -14.26
CA ASP A 12 1.67 39.89 -12.98
C ASP A 12 1.45 38.48 -12.42
N ASP A 13 0.23 37.93 -12.47
CA ASP A 13 -0.08 36.54 -12.04
C ASP A 13 0.50 35.46 -12.97
N VAL A 14 0.75 35.76 -14.26
CA VAL A 14 1.37 34.83 -15.22
C VAL A 14 2.91 34.83 -15.10
N SER A 15 3.48 35.79 -14.38
CA SER A 15 4.94 35.92 -14.22
C SER A 15 5.53 35.11 -13.05
N ASP A 16 4.71 34.52 -12.18
CA ASP A 16 5.14 33.51 -11.22
C ASP A 16 5.27 32.14 -11.91
N GLU A 17 6.25 32.04 -12.82
CA GLU A 17 6.81 30.74 -13.16
C GLU A 17 7.27 30.09 -11.84
N THR A 18 6.50 29.11 -11.36
CA THR A 18 6.81 28.36 -10.14
C THR A 18 8.31 28.06 -10.10
N PRO A 19 9.02 28.41 -9.01
CA PRO A 19 10.48 28.37 -9.01
C PRO A 19 10.98 27.00 -9.44
N GLU A 20 11.71 26.94 -10.55
CA GLU A 20 12.31 25.71 -11.04
C GLU A 20 13.34 25.21 -10.03
N ILE A 21 13.24 23.93 -9.67
CA ILE A 21 14.17 23.31 -8.70
C ILE A 21 15.57 23.27 -9.33
N SER A 22 16.57 23.82 -8.63
CA SER A 22 17.97 23.77 -9.08
C SER A 22 18.42 22.33 -9.38
N ILE A 23 19.30 22.17 -10.36
CA ILE A 23 19.75 20.86 -10.88
C ILE A 23 20.30 19.95 -9.77
N GLU A 24 20.99 20.52 -8.76
CA GLU A 24 21.51 19.76 -7.62
C GLU A 24 20.39 19.21 -6.71
N HIS A 25 19.39 20.02 -6.38
CA HIS A 25 18.25 19.60 -5.57
C HIS A 25 17.40 18.57 -6.32
N LYS A 26 17.25 18.73 -7.64
CA LYS A 26 16.58 17.77 -8.51
C LYS A 26 17.23 16.38 -8.46
N ASN A 27 18.55 16.31 -8.55
CA ASN A 27 19.27 15.04 -8.45
C ASN A 27 19.12 14.41 -7.05
N LYS A 28 19.13 15.22 -5.99
CA LYS A 28 18.92 14.74 -4.60
C LYS A 28 17.50 14.20 -4.37
N ILE A 29 16.47 14.79 -4.99
CA ILE A 29 15.06 14.37 -4.88
C ILE A 29 14.76 13.12 -5.73
N ASN A 30 15.39 12.98 -6.91
CA ASN A 30 15.16 11.81 -7.76
C ASN A 30 15.61 10.49 -7.10
N LEU A 31 16.68 10.52 -6.31
CA LEU A 31 17.19 9.33 -5.62
C LEU A 31 16.17 8.67 -4.66
N PRO A 32 15.55 9.36 -3.68
CA PRO A 32 14.51 8.78 -2.83
C PRO A 32 13.26 8.38 -3.62
N LEU A 33 12.87 9.14 -4.65
CA LEU A 33 11.74 8.81 -5.51
C LEU A 33 11.95 7.50 -6.29
N GLU A 34 13.14 7.29 -6.84
CA GLU A 34 13.50 6.03 -7.49
C GLU A 34 13.52 4.85 -6.52
N LYS A 35 13.99 5.07 -5.27
CA LYS A 35 13.93 4.05 -4.22
C LYS A 35 12.50 3.68 -3.86
N ILE A 36 11.61 4.66 -3.72
CA ILE A 36 10.18 4.41 -3.54
C ILE A 36 9.65 3.57 -4.70
N ARG A 37 9.88 3.97 -5.96
CA ARG A 37 9.43 3.21 -7.14
C ARG A 37 9.99 1.78 -7.17
N LYS A 38 11.24 1.57 -6.76
CA LYS A 38 11.84 0.23 -6.67
C LYS A 38 11.13 -0.62 -5.62
N ASN A 39 10.86 -0.06 -4.44
CA ASN A 39 10.13 -0.73 -3.37
C ASN A 39 8.71 -1.09 -3.81
N MET A 40 8.04 -0.18 -4.52
CA MET A 40 6.71 -0.42 -5.08
C MET A 40 6.69 -1.62 -6.04
N ARG A 41 7.67 -1.71 -6.96
CA ARG A 41 7.78 -2.87 -7.87
C ARG A 41 8.03 -4.17 -7.11
N MET A 42 8.90 -4.12 -6.10
CA MET A 42 9.20 -5.30 -5.28
C MET A 42 7.95 -5.81 -4.56
N GLU A 43 7.19 -4.92 -3.91
CA GLU A 43 5.95 -5.29 -3.21
C GLU A 43 4.90 -5.86 -4.17
N PHE A 44 4.79 -5.33 -5.38
CA PHE A 44 3.90 -5.89 -6.40
C PHE A 44 4.28 -7.33 -6.74
N TRP A 45 5.54 -7.57 -7.11
CA TRP A 45 6.01 -8.90 -7.50
C TRP A 45 5.99 -9.90 -6.33
N SER A 46 6.32 -9.47 -5.12
CA SER A 46 6.22 -10.33 -3.94
C SER A 46 4.77 -10.71 -3.64
N THR A 47 3.83 -9.77 -3.76
CA THR A 47 2.40 -10.05 -3.56
C THR A 47 1.86 -11.02 -4.60
N VAL A 48 2.20 -10.82 -5.88
CA VAL A 48 1.84 -11.76 -6.95
C VAL A 48 2.41 -13.16 -6.67
N GLY A 49 3.68 -13.24 -6.25
CA GLY A 49 4.33 -14.49 -5.88
C GLY A 49 3.62 -15.20 -4.72
N ILE A 50 3.25 -14.47 -3.66
CA ILE A 50 2.52 -15.00 -2.50
C ILE A 50 1.15 -15.54 -2.90
N LEU A 51 0.41 -14.83 -3.75
CA LEU A 51 -0.90 -15.28 -4.21
C LEU A 51 -0.79 -16.57 -5.04
N ILE A 52 0.13 -16.63 -6.00
CA ILE A 52 0.38 -17.84 -6.81
C ILE A 52 0.78 -19.00 -5.91
N PHE A 53 1.67 -18.75 -4.94
CA PHE A 53 2.09 -19.76 -3.98
C PHE A 53 0.94 -20.25 -3.10
N GLY A 54 0.03 -19.36 -2.67
CA GLY A 54 -1.19 -19.71 -1.95
C GLY A 54 -2.09 -20.64 -2.75
N PHE A 55 -2.35 -20.32 -4.02
CA PHE A 55 -3.09 -21.21 -4.92
C PHE A 55 -2.39 -22.56 -5.10
N PHE A 56 -1.06 -22.56 -5.24
CA PHE A 56 -0.29 -23.79 -5.36
C PHE A 56 -0.46 -24.69 -4.14
N ILE A 57 -0.28 -24.16 -2.92
CA ILE A 57 -0.38 -24.92 -1.66
C ILE A 57 -1.74 -25.62 -1.53
N VAL A 58 -2.83 -24.93 -1.82
CA VAL A 58 -4.20 -25.46 -1.65
C VAL A 58 -4.44 -26.70 -2.51
N TRP A 59 -3.82 -26.76 -3.69
CA TRP A 59 -3.99 -27.85 -4.65
C TRP A 59 -2.89 -28.91 -4.57
N VAL A 60 -1.91 -28.77 -3.67
CA VAL A 60 -1.00 -29.88 -3.32
C VAL A 60 -1.84 -31.07 -2.81
N PRO A 61 -1.55 -32.30 -3.26
CA PRO A 61 -2.27 -33.49 -2.82
C PRO A 61 -1.94 -33.81 -1.36
N ILE A 62 -2.69 -33.21 -0.43
CA ILE A 62 -2.71 -33.57 0.98
C ILE A 62 -3.78 -34.67 1.17
N PRO A 63 -3.41 -35.89 1.62
CA PRO A 63 -4.33 -37.04 1.70
C PRO A 63 -5.57 -36.83 2.57
N GLU A 64 -5.50 -35.92 3.54
CA GLU A 64 -6.54 -35.71 4.57
C GLU A 64 -7.41 -34.47 4.31
N ALA A 65 -7.12 -33.67 3.27
CA ALA A 65 -7.82 -32.41 3.03
C ALA A 65 -9.15 -32.63 2.26
N PRO A 66 -10.32 -32.34 2.87
CA PRO A 66 -11.61 -32.56 2.22
C PRO A 66 -11.81 -31.58 1.04
N PHE A 67 -12.61 -31.99 0.05
CA PHE A 67 -12.91 -31.13 -1.10
C PHE A 67 -13.48 -29.76 -0.71
N LYS A 68 -14.39 -29.72 0.28
CA LYS A 68 -15.00 -28.47 0.78
C LYS A 68 -13.96 -27.47 1.29
N PHE A 69 -12.93 -27.95 2.01
CA PHE A 69 -11.81 -27.12 2.47
C PHE A 69 -11.09 -26.46 1.29
N LYS A 70 -10.68 -27.27 0.30
CA LYS A 70 -9.97 -26.76 -0.89
C LYS A 70 -10.82 -25.78 -1.68
N PHE A 71 -12.11 -26.08 -1.85
CA PHE A 71 -13.05 -25.21 -2.55
C PHE A 71 -13.21 -23.86 -1.84
N TYR A 72 -13.47 -23.83 -0.53
CA TYR A 72 -13.67 -22.58 0.20
C TYR A 72 -12.41 -21.71 0.27
N ILE A 73 -11.24 -22.30 0.50
CA ILE A 73 -9.98 -21.54 0.44
C ILE A 73 -9.73 -21.01 -0.97
N THR A 74 -10.03 -21.79 -2.03
CA THR A 74 -9.87 -21.31 -3.42
C THR A 74 -10.77 -20.11 -3.71
N VAL A 75 -12.03 -20.14 -3.28
CA VAL A 75 -12.95 -18.99 -3.40
C VAL A 75 -12.44 -17.78 -2.62
N LEU A 76 -11.92 -18.00 -1.40
CA LEU A 76 -11.35 -16.96 -0.56
C LEU A 76 -10.13 -16.29 -1.22
N LEU A 77 -9.20 -17.09 -1.75
CA LEU A 77 -8.03 -16.61 -2.49
C LEU A 77 -8.43 -15.81 -3.75
N PHE A 78 -9.45 -16.28 -4.49
CA PHE A 78 -9.94 -15.53 -5.64
C PHE A 78 -10.54 -14.18 -5.24
N SER A 79 -11.27 -14.12 -4.12
CA SER A 79 -11.77 -12.86 -3.57
C SER A 79 -10.62 -11.93 -3.13
N MET A 80 -9.56 -12.47 -2.51
CA MET A 80 -8.35 -11.70 -2.19
C MET A 80 -7.72 -11.09 -3.45
N VAL A 81 -7.64 -11.82 -4.56
CA VAL A 81 -7.09 -11.30 -5.83
C VAL A 81 -7.84 -10.06 -6.30
N ILE A 82 -9.17 -10.03 -6.18
CA ILE A 82 -9.99 -8.87 -6.55
C ILE A 82 -9.63 -7.66 -5.69
N VAL A 83 -9.56 -7.84 -4.37
CA VAL A 83 -9.20 -6.77 -3.42
C VAL A 83 -7.78 -6.26 -3.68
N VAL A 84 -6.82 -7.17 -3.84
CA VAL A 84 -5.43 -6.84 -4.18
C VAL A 84 -5.37 -6.03 -5.48
N SER A 85 -6.06 -6.46 -6.52
CA SER A 85 -6.10 -5.76 -7.81
C SER A 85 -6.64 -4.33 -7.67
N PHE A 86 -7.69 -4.14 -6.86
CA PHE A 86 -8.23 -2.81 -6.58
C PHE A 86 -7.19 -1.89 -5.92
N PHE A 87 -6.52 -2.33 -4.86
CA PHE A 87 -5.54 -1.50 -4.16
C PHE A 87 -4.29 -1.24 -5.00
N PHE A 88 -3.81 -2.25 -5.73
CA PHE A 88 -2.68 -2.05 -6.65
C PHE A 88 -3.01 -1.09 -7.79
N SER A 89 -4.28 -0.96 -8.23
CA SER A 89 -4.64 0.08 -9.20
C SER A 89 -4.35 1.51 -8.71
N LYS A 90 -4.58 1.79 -7.41
CA LYS A 90 -4.25 3.09 -6.78
C LYS A 90 -2.75 3.26 -6.63
N PHE A 91 -2.07 2.20 -6.26
CA PHE A 91 -0.63 2.15 -6.14
C PHE A 91 0.08 2.40 -7.48
N PHE A 92 -0.43 1.85 -8.59
CA PHE A 92 0.08 2.11 -9.94
C PHE A 92 -0.13 3.56 -10.37
N LYS A 93 -1.23 4.20 -9.95
CA LYS A 93 -1.44 5.63 -10.20
C LYS A 93 -0.30 6.47 -9.58
N LEU A 94 0.02 6.23 -8.31
CA LEU A 94 1.15 6.90 -7.65
C LEU A 94 2.48 6.56 -8.34
N TYR A 95 2.73 5.29 -8.65
CA TYR A 95 3.95 4.85 -9.33
C TYR A 95 4.21 5.59 -10.65
N ASN A 96 3.14 5.80 -11.43
CA ASN A 96 3.22 6.55 -12.69
C ASN A 96 3.46 8.04 -12.46
N ASN A 97 2.83 8.63 -11.43
CA ASN A 97 3.01 10.03 -11.08
C ASN A 97 4.44 10.33 -10.62
N ILE A 98 5.09 9.43 -9.87
CA ILE A 98 6.52 9.55 -9.52
C ILE A 98 7.42 9.44 -10.77
N GLY A 99 6.94 8.86 -11.88
CA GLY A 99 7.70 8.76 -13.13
C GLY A 99 7.57 9.96 -14.06
N ASN A 100 6.63 10.89 -13.79
CA ASN A 100 6.30 11.95 -14.75
C ASN A 100 7.33 13.10 -14.70
N PRO A 101 7.92 13.50 -15.86
CA PRO A 101 8.85 14.62 -15.96
C PRO A 101 8.32 15.98 -15.50
N MET A 102 7.01 16.12 -15.23
CA MET A 102 6.41 17.33 -14.66
C MET A 102 6.81 17.62 -13.21
N MET A 103 7.56 16.73 -12.54
CA MET A 103 8.16 16.98 -11.20
C MET A 103 9.28 18.04 -11.18
N LYS A 104 9.22 19.02 -12.07
CA LYS A 104 10.22 20.11 -12.19
C LYS A 104 9.84 21.34 -11.37
N THR A 105 8.58 21.47 -10.98
CA THR A 105 8.06 22.64 -10.28
C THR A 105 7.79 22.35 -8.81
N PHE A 106 7.94 23.35 -7.96
CA PHE A 106 7.65 23.25 -6.54
C PHE A 106 6.23 22.70 -6.25
N ASP A 107 5.23 23.17 -7.00
CA ASP A 107 3.84 22.75 -6.83
C ASP A 107 3.60 21.28 -7.18
N SER A 108 4.28 20.76 -8.20
CA SER A 108 4.20 19.34 -8.56
C SER A 108 4.76 18.43 -7.45
N LEU A 109 5.78 18.90 -6.72
CA LEU A 109 6.36 18.18 -5.60
C LEU A 109 5.45 18.22 -4.38
N LYS A 110 4.76 19.35 -4.15
CA LYS A 110 3.74 19.49 -3.11
C LYS A 110 2.52 18.59 -3.37
N ASP A 111 2.05 18.51 -4.62
CA ASP A 111 1.01 17.56 -5.01
C ASP A 111 1.46 16.11 -4.79
N LEU A 112 2.70 15.78 -5.13
CA LEU A 112 3.24 14.44 -4.86
C LEU A 112 3.26 14.11 -3.35
N MET A 113 3.62 15.08 -2.49
CA MET A 113 3.56 14.88 -1.03
C MET A 113 2.15 14.53 -0.56
N TYR A 114 1.13 15.23 -1.08
CA TYR A 114 -0.27 14.89 -0.82
C TYR A 114 -0.62 13.47 -1.31
N GLN A 115 -0.12 13.07 -2.49
CA GLN A 115 -0.32 11.72 -2.99
C GLN A 115 0.36 10.64 -2.12
N PHE A 116 1.50 10.94 -1.49
CA PHE A 116 2.14 10.03 -0.53
C PHE A 116 1.31 9.85 0.74
N ASP A 117 0.69 10.90 1.26
CA ASP A 117 -0.23 10.81 2.39
C ASP A 117 -1.48 10.01 2.06
N LEU A 118 -2.06 10.20 0.87
CA LEU A 118 -3.15 9.36 0.38
C LEU A 118 -2.72 7.90 0.27
N ASN A 119 -1.53 7.64 -0.26
CA ASN A 119 -1.00 6.28 -0.38
C ASN A 119 -0.75 5.63 0.98
N LYS A 120 -0.33 6.38 2.00
CA LYS A 120 -0.24 5.90 3.38
C LYS A 120 -1.59 5.40 3.89
N GLN A 121 -2.65 6.16 3.65
CA GLN A 121 -4.00 5.76 4.04
C GLN A 121 -4.46 4.53 3.26
N TYR A 122 -4.22 4.48 1.94
CA TYR A 122 -4.54 3.30 1.13
C TYR A 122 -3.76 2.06 1.59
N TYR A 123 -2.50 2.21 2.01
CA TYR A 123 -1.69 1.11 2.52
C TYR A 123 -2.26 0.53 3.81
N LEU A 124 -2.69 1.39 4.75
CA LEU A 124 -3.34 0.95 5.98
C LEU A 124 -4.71 0.30 5.69
N SER A 125 -5.50 0.89 4.78
CA SER A 125 -6.77 0.32 4.35
C SER A 125 -6.61 -1.02 3.65
N PHE A 126 -5.53 -1.20 2.87
CA PHE A 126 -5.19 -2.48 2.25
C PHE A 126 -4.94 -3.53 3.32
N MET A 127 -4.11 -3.23 4.33
CA MET A 127 -3.85 -4.15 5.43
C MET A 127 -5.12 -4.49 6.23
N LEU A 128 -5.97 -3.50 6.51
CA LEU A 128 -7.23 -3.72 7.20
C LEU A 128 -8.22 -4.55 6.38
N SER A 129 -8.16 -4.47 5.05
CA SER A 129 -9.02 -5.27 4.18
C SER A 129 -8.76 -6.78 4.28
N PHE A 130 -7.58 -7.20 4.76
CA PHE A 130 -7.25 -8.62 4.99
C PHE A 130 -7.86 -9.21 6.26
N VAL A 131 -8.33 -8.40 7.20
CA VAL A 131 -8.94 -8.86 8.46
C VAL A 131 -10.08 -9.87 8.25
N PRO A 132 -11.12 -9.58 7.45
CA PRO A 132 -12.19 -10.55 7.21
C PRO A 132 -11.68 -11.85 6.56
N PHE A 133 -10.64 -11.77 5.72
CA PHE A 133 -10.08 -12.97 5.11
C PHE A 133 -9.37 -13.86 6.13
N LEU A 134 -8.61 -13.28 7.06
CA LEU A 134 -7.98 -14.02 8.15
C LEU A 134 -9.01 -14.69 9.06
N VAL A 135 -10.12 -13.99 9.34
CA VAL A 135 -11.24 -14.57 10.11
C VAL A 135 -11.81 -15.78 9.38
N CYS A 136 -12.13 -15.65 8.09
CA CYS A 136 -12.66 -16.75 7.28
C CYS A 136 -11.67 -17.92 7.18
N GLU A 137 -10.38 -17.64 6.97
CA GLU A 137 -9.35 -18.67 6.89
C GLU A 137 -9.24 -19.47 8.20
N LEU A 138 -9.23 -18.80 9.35
CA LEU A 138 -9.21 -19.47 10.65
C LEU A 138 -10.44 -20.35 10.89
N ILE A 139 -11.63 -19.85 10.54
CA ILE A 139 -12.88 -20.63 10.63
C ILE A 139 -12.80 -21.86 9.74
N ILE A 140 -12.37 -21.70 8.49
CA ILE A 140 -12.27 -22.81 7.53
C ILE A 140 -11.26 -23.85 8.02
N VAL A 141 -10.11 -23.41 8.55
CA VAL A 141 -9.08 -24.31 9.09
C VAL A 141 -9.62 -25.11 10.28
N ILE A 142 -10.28 -24.45 11.24
CA ILE A 142 -10.78 -25.13 12.45
C ILE A 142 -11.96 -26.06 12.14
N GLU A 143 -12.84 -25.69 11.22
CA GLU A 143 -14.03 -26.47 10.92
C GLU A 143 -13.75 -27.67 10.00
N PHE A 144 -12.82 -27.53 9.04
CA PHE A 144 -12.65 -28.52 7.98
C PHE A 144 -11.34 -29.34 8.06
N LEU A 145 -10.33 -28.93 8.84
CA LEU A 145 -9.18 -29.82 9.08
C LEU A 145 -9.46 -30.80 10.21
N PRO A 146 -9.03 -32.07 10.08
CA PRO A 146 -9.11 -33.04 11.16
C PRO A 146 -8.18 -32.63 12.32
N HIS A 147 -8.74 -32.52 13.51
CA HIS A 147 -7.98 -32.24 14.74
C HIS A 147 -7.65 -33.55 15.46
N ARG A 148 -6.44 -33.64 16.04
CA ARG A 148 -6.02 -34.82 16.84
C ARG A 148 -6.93 -35.10 18.04
N LYS A 149 -7.61 -34.07 18.54
CA LYS A 149 -8.66 -34.16 19.57
C LYS A 149 -9.82 -33.28 19.12
N PRO A 150 -11.08 -33.73 19.27
CA PRO A 150 -12.22 -32.88 18.98
C PRO A 150 -12.18 -31.66 19.91
N LEU A 151 -12.19 -30.47 19.33
CA LEU A 151 -12.29 -29.23 20.07
C LEU A 151 -13.72 -29.05 20.54
N SER A 152 -13.92 -28.69 21.81
CA SER A 152 -15.22 -28.19 22.26
C SER A 152 -15.49 -26.81 21.63
N ASP A 153 -16.75 -26.48 21.39
CA ASP A 153 -17.18 -25.17 20.87
C ASP A 153 -16.54 -24.00 21.61
N PHE A 154 -16.42 -24.10 22.94
CA PHE A 154 -15.76 -23.08 23.76
C PHE A 154 -14.26 -22.97 23.48
N GLN A 155 -13.59 -24.10 23.28
CA GLN A 155 -12.16 -24.13 22.94
C GLN A 155 -11.91 -23.59 21.53
N ALA A 156 -12.76 -23.93 20.56
CA ALA A 156 -12.69 -23.39 19.21
C ALA A 156 -12.88 -21.87 19.21
N ALA A 157 -13.93 -21.38 19.86
CA ALA A 157 -14.23 -19.95 19.97
C ALA A 157 -13.08 -19.17 20.65
N THR A 158 -12.58 -19.65 21.78
CA THR A 158 -11.47 -19.00 22.50
C THR A 158 -10.17 -19.02 21.68
N THR A 159 -9.89 -20.10 20.95
CA THR A 159 -8.73 -20.18 20.05
C THR A 159 -8.83 -19.18 18.90
N ILE A 160 -9.99 -19.08 18.24
CA ILE A 160 -10.22 -18.12 17.15
C ILE A 160 -10.06 -16.69 17.66
N ILE A 161 -10.74 -16.33 18.76
CA ILE A 161 -10.73 -14.96 19.30
C ILE A 161 -9.33 -14.56 19.75
N SER A 162 -8.63 -15.42 20.49
CA SER A 162 -7.27 -15.14 20.96
C SER A 162 -6.28 -15.02 19.82
N THR A 163 -6.34 -15.92 18.83
CA THR A 163 -5.48 -15.89 17.64
C THR A 163 -5.73 -14.64 16.81
N LEU A 164 -6.99 -14.24 16.63
CA LEU A 164 -7.35 -13.00 15.94
C LEU A 164 -6.85 -11.77 16.71
N ALA A 165 -7.06 -11.69 18.03
CA ALA A 165 -6.61 -10.54 18.81
C ALA A 165 -5.09 -10.33 18.70
N VAL A 166 -4.32 -11.41 18.88
CA VAL A 166 -2.85 -11.36 18.79
C VAL A 166 -2.40 -11.10 17.35
N GLY A 167 -3.00 -11.80 16.37
CA GLY A 167 -2.67 -11.68 14.95
C GLY A 167 -2.92 -10.27 14.41
N LEU A 168 -4.07 -9.68 14.73
CA LEU A 168 -4.43 -8.32 14.30
C LEU A 168 -3.54 -7.26 14.95
N PHE A 169 -3.23 -7.41 16.24
CA PHE A 169 -2.29 -6.52 16.91
C PHE A 169 -0.89 -6.60 16.28
N GLY A 170 -0.40 -7.81 16.02
CA GLY A 170 0.87 -8.03 15.33
C GLY A 170 0.90 -7.44 13.93
N LEU A 171 -0.15 -7.67 13.13
CA LEU A 171 -0.29 -7.12 11.78
C LEU A 171 -0.32 -5.60 11.77
N PHE A 172 -1.00 -4.97 12.72
CA PHE A 172 -1.01 -3.50 12.83
C PHE A 172 0.40 -2.93 13.06
N LEU A 173 1.16 -3.52 13.99
CA LEU A 173 2.53 -3.09 14.27
C LEU A 173 3.45 -3.34 13.08
N LEU A 174 3.37 -4.52 12.46
CA LEU A 174 4.15 -4.87 11.28
C LEU A 174 3.83 -3.95 10.10
N ALA A 175 2.57 -3.67 9.82
CA ALA A 175 2.15 -2.78 8.74
C ALA A 175 2.74 -1.37 8.90
N LYS A 176 2.66 -0.81 10.13
CA LYS A 176 3.23 0.51 10.43
C LYS A 176 4.75 0.51 10.27
N TYR A 177 5.42 -0.52 10.78
CA TYR A 177 6.87 -0.67 10.68
C TYR A 177 7.33 -0.82 9.22
N TRP A 178 6.65 -1.67 8.46
CA TRP A 178 6.93 -1.94 7.05
C TRP A 178 6.78 -0.67 6.22
N TYR A 179 5.67 0.06 6.39
CA TYR A 179 5.46 1.34 5.72
C TYR A 179 6.59 2.35 6.02
N GLN A 180 7.00 2.45 7.29
CA GLN A 180 8.04 3.40 7.68
C GLN A 180 9.39 3.09 7.01
N ILE A 181 9.74 1.81 6.86
CA ILE A 181 10.99 1.38 6.22
C ILE A 181 10.97 1.59 4.71
N PHE A 182 9.91 1.13 4.05
CA PHE A 182 9.84 1.10 2.59
C PHE A 182 9.46 2.45 1.99
N TYR A 183 8.73 3.28 2.72
CA TYR A 183 8.19 4.55 2.23
C TYR A 183 8.56 5.72 3.13
N GLY A 184 8.17 5.67 4.41
CA GLY A 184 8.23 6.82 5.32
C GLY A 184 9.62 7.47 5.41
N LYS A 185 10.70 6.67 5.47
CA LYS A 185 12.07 7.20 5.46
C LYS A 185 12.37 8.07 4.23
N TYR A 186 11.90 7.67 3.04
CA TYR A 186 12.18 8.38 1.79
C TYR A 186 11.24 9.58 1.59
N VAL A 187 9.98 9.45 2.02
CA VAL A 187 9.03 10.57 2.04
C VAL A 187 9.55 11.70 2.92
N ASN A 188 10.04 11.40 4.13
CA ASN A 188 10.62 12.40 5.01
C ASN A 188 11.89 13.07 4.43
N GLN A 189 12.69 12.32 3.65
CA GLN A 189 13.84 12.90 2.96
C GLN A 189 13.41 13.94 1.91
N ILE A 190 12.33 13.65 1.18
CA ILE A 190 11.76 14.57 0.19
C ILE A 190 11.15 15.79 0.88
N GLU A 191 10.43 15.59 1.98
CA GLU A 191 9.82 16.66 2.78
C GLU A 191 10.87 17.64 3.33
N ASN A 192 11.99 17.12 3.86
CA ASN A 192 13.09 17.96 4.33
C ASN A 192 13.69 18.80 3.19
N LEU A 193 13.94 18.16 2.03
CA LEU A 193 14.46 18.86 0.85
C LEU A 193 13.49 19.94 0.34
N LEU A 194 12.17 19.68 0.40
CA LEU A 194 11.14 20.66 0.06
C LEU A 194 11.15 21.85 1.03
N SER A 195 11.33 21.59 2.33
CA SER A 195 11.40 22.64 3.35
C SER A 195 12.65 23.53 3.21
N GLU A 196 13.77 22.98 2.72
CA GLU A 196 14.98 23.75 2.40
C GLU A 196 14.75 24.67 1.20
N LEU A 197 13.97 24.23 0.20
CA LEU A 197 13.61 25.02 -0.97
C LEU A 197 12.65 26.18 -0.61
N GLN A 198 11.75 26.00 0.36
CA GLN A 198 10.83 27.07 0.81
C GLN A 198 11.50 28.18 1.64
N LYS A 199 12.64 27.89 2.27
CA LYS A 199 13.35 28.83 3.14
C LYS A 199 14.31 29.75 2.38
N LYS A 200 14.41 29.58 1.06
CA LYS A 200 15.33 30.30 0.18
C LYS A 200 14.56 31.22 -0.74
#